data_AF-A0A2W2E0Z0-F1
#
_entry.id   AF-A0A2W2E0Z0-F1
#
_cell.length_a   1.000
_cell.length_b   1.000
_cell.length_c   1.000
_cell.angle_alpha   90.00
_cell.angle_beta   90.00
_cell.angle_gamma   90.00
#
_symmetry.space_group_name_H-M   'P 1'
#
loop_
_entity.id
_entity.type
_entity.pdbx_description
1 polymer ?
#
loop_
_entity_poly.entity_id
_entity_poly.type
_entity_poly.pdbx_seq_one_letter_code
_entity_poly.pdbx_strand_id
1 'polypeptide(L)'
;MRRSKLAWGLAGAASLCIALASAVPASAASGSGVTFWSGDFRGQSVTLPASTECTTLPFPARSEFNDTTYKIAVYGTTDCTGNGWVYPPTDIHSFVVGFEGRSFRIFE
;
A
#
# COMPACT_ATOMS: atom_id res chain seq x y z
N MET A 1 -58.52 38.40 18.93
CA MET A 1 -57.98 38.23 17.56
C MET A 1 -56.56 38.79 17.49
N ARG A 2 -55.54 37.95 17.34
CA ARG A 2 -54.22 38.34 16.83
C ARG A 2 -53.69 37.17 16.00
N ARG A 3 -53.55 37.41 14.69
CA ARG A 3 -52.91 36.51 13.74
C ARG A 3 -51.42 36.83 13.74
N SER A 4 -50.57 35.82 13.89
CA SER A 4 -49.16 35.91 13.49
C SER A 4 -48.83 34.71 12.60
N LYS A 5 -48.25 35.05 11.45
CA LYS A 5 -47.89 34.21 10.31
C LYS A 5 -46.42 33.77 10.40
N LEU A 6 -46.13 32.61 9.79
CA LEU A 6 -44.83 32.18 9.22
C LEU A 6 -43.67 32.03 10.23
N ALA A 7 -42.68 31.15 10.06
CA ALA A 7 -42.05 30.69 8.83
C ALA A 7 -41.43 29.29 8.98
N TRP A 8 -41.36 28.60 7.84
CA TRP A 8 -40.41 27.53 7.59
C TRP A 8 -38.97 28.04 7.68
N GLY A 9 -38.07 27.19 8.17
CA GLY A 9 -36.64 27.37 8.05
C GLY A 9 -35.94 26.02 8.13
N LEU A 10 -35.66 25.42 6.96
CA LEU A 10 -34.67 24.34 6.84
C LEU A 10 -33.29 24.90 7.21
N ALA A 11 -32.57 24.20 8.08
CA ALA A 11 -31.11 24.25 8.10
C ALA A 11 -30.59 22.86 8.48
N GLY A 12 -30.28 22.06 7.45
CA GLY A 12 -29.57 20.80 7.61
C GLY A 12 -28.12 21.07 7.98
N ALA A 13 -27.68 20.54 9.11
CA ALA A 13 -26.28 20.50 9.48
C ALA A 13 -25.66 19.22 8.90
N ALA A 14 -24.94 19.34 7.79
CA ALA A 14 -24.09 18.27 7.30
C ALA A 14 -22.81 18.26 8.14
N SER A 15 -22.70 17.27 9.04
CA SER A 15 -21.50 17.05 9.85
C SER A 15 -20.34 16.60 8.97
N LEU A 16 -19.30 17.44 8.94
CA LEU A 16 -18.03 17.19 8.27
C LEU A 16 -17.22 16.18 9.10
N CYS A 17 -17.23 14.90 8.70
CA CYS A 17 -16.32 13.90 9.26
C CYS A 17 -14.90 14.14 8.74
N ILE A 18 -14.10 14.90 9.49
CA ILE A 18 -12.65 14.99 9.27
C ILE A 18 -12.05 13.67 9.76
N ALA A 19 -11.85 12.72 8.84
CA ALA A 19 -11.02 11.55 9.12
C ALA A 19 -9.57 12.02 9.22
N LEU A 20 -9.05 12.14 10.45
CA LEU A 20 -7.61 12.27 10.68
C LEU A 20 -6.97 10.94 10.27
N ALA A 21 -6.53 10.85 9.01
CA ALA A 21 -5.58 9.83 8.61
C ALA A 21 -4.29 10.09 9.41
N SER A 22 -4.03 9.26 10.42
CA SER A 22 -2.76 9.24 11.12
C SER A 22 -1.65 8.98 10.09
N ALA A 23 -0.85 10.01 9.81
CA ALA A 23 0.34 9.87 9.01
C ALA A 23 1.24 8.84 9.68
N VAL A 24 1.35 7.65 9.06
CA VAL A 24 2.31 6.64 9.48
C VAL A 24 3.69 7.25 9.27
N PRO A 25 4.57 7.28 10.29
CA PRO A 25 5.91 7.82 10.10
C PRO A 25 6.63 6.97 9.05
N ALA A 26 7.23 7.63 8.06
CA ALA A 26 8.14 6.97 7.13
C ALA A 26 9.41 6.58 7.89
N SER A 27 9.46 5.36 8.43
CA SER A 27 10.66 4.80 9.01
C SER A 27 11.56 4.28 7.89
N ALA A 28 12.55 5.08 7.49
CA ALA A 28 13.68 4.61 6.72
C ALA A 28 14.62 3.84 7.66
N ALA A 29 14.33 2.57 7.90
CA ALA A 29 15.26 1.68 8.57
C ALA A 29 16.33 1.28 7.55
N SER A 30 17.53 1.86 7.69
CA SER A 30 18.68 1.60 6.83
C SER A 30 19.05 0.11 6.89
N GLY A 31 18.84 -0.61 5.77
CA GLY A 31 19.11 -2.04 5.58
C GLY A 31 18.14 -2.96 6.34
N SER A 32 16.89 -3.15 5.90
CA SER A 32 15.94 -3.99 6.66
C SER A 32 14.59 -4.35 5.99
N GLY A 33 14.53 -4.55 4.68
CA GLY A 33 13.27 -5.04 4.09
C GLY A 33 13.12 -4.84 2.59
N VAL A 34 11.90 -5.08 2.13
CA VAL A 34 11.50 -4.89 0.73
C VAL A 34 10.60 -3.68 0.66
N THR A 35 11.01 -2.69 -0.12
CA THR A 35 10.19 -1.50 -0.37
C THR A 35 9.39 -1.71 -1.65
N PHE A 36 8.10 -1.37 -1.62
CA PHE A 36 7.19 -1.43 -2.75
C PHE A 36 6.59 -0.05 -3.03
N TRP A 37 6.39 0.28 -4.31
CA TRP A 37 5.71 1.51 -4.74
C TRP A 37 4.51 1.20 -5.61
N SER A 38 3.46 2.03 -5.55
CA SER A 38 2.25 1.91 -6.37
C SER A 38 2.46 2.28 -7.85
N GLY A 39 3.55 2.97 -8.17
CA GLY A 39 4.01 3.29 -9.53
C GLY A 39 5.50 3.01 -9.67
N ASP A 40 6.11 3.39 -10.78
CA ASP A 40 7.55 3.22 -11.05
C ASP A 40 8.40 4.11 -10.12
N PHE A 41 8.68 3.59 -8.92
CA PHE A 41 9.42 4.26 -7.84
C PHE A 41 8.78 5.58 -7.37
N ARG A 42 7.45 5.68 -7.51
CA ARG A 42 6.66 6.89 -7.21
C ARG A 42 5.31 6.51 -6.61
N GLY A 43 4.63 7.49 -6.01
CA GLY A 43 3.31 7.31 -5.41
C GLY A 43 3.38 6.74 -3.99
N GLN A 44 2.37 5.95 -3.61
CA GLN A 44 2.33 5.32 -2.29
C GLN A 44 3.46 4.31 -2.17
N SER A 45 4.13 4.28 -1.02
CA SER A 45 5.20 3.32 -0.73
C SER A 45 5.03 2.65 0.62
N VAL A 46 5.54 1.43 0.74
CA VAL A 46 5.64 0.69 2.00
C VAL A 46 6.94 -0.10 2.03
N THR A 47 7.61 -0.12 3.17
CA THR A 47 8.75 -1.01 3.43
C THR A 47 8.28 -2.09 4.41
N LEU A 48 8.43 -3.35 4.02
CA LEU A 48 8.00 -4.50 4.81
C LEU A 48 9.21 -5.39 5.14
N PRO A 49 9.26 -5.98 6.34
CA PRO A 49 10.36 -6.86 6.71
C PRO A 49 10.39 -8.11 5.82
N ALA A 50 11.58 -8.67 5.66
CA ALA A 50 11.75 -9.97 5.03
C ALA A 50 11.03 -11.06 5.84
N SER A 51 10.18 -11.86 5.18
CA SER A 51 9.46 -12.98 5.80
C SER A 51 9.33 -14.15 4.83
N THR A 52 9.52 -15.38 5.32
CA THR A 52 9.21 -16.62 4.58
C THR A 52 7.71 -16.87 4.48
N GLU A 53 6.94 -16.30 5.42
CA GLU A 53 5.48 -16.29 5.37
C GLU A 53 4.97 -15.31 4.33
N CYS A 54 3.80 -15.60 3.77
CA CYS A 54 3.20 -14.69 2.81
C CYS A 54 2.83 -13.35 3.45
N THR A 55 3.26 -12.26 2.83
CA THR A 55 2.95 -10.91 3.27
C THR A 55 2.11 -10.22 2.20
N THR A 56 0.85 -9.91 2.54
CA THR A 56 -0.05 -9.13 1.68
C THR A 56 0.38 -7.66 1.63
N LEU A 57 0.40 -7.07 0.43
CA LEU A 57 0.69 -5.65 0.26
C LEU A 57 -0.56 -4.80 0.54
N PRO A 58 -0.42 -3.63 1.18
CA PRO A 58 -1.54 -2.74 1.47
C PRO A 58 -2.13 -2.05 0.22
N PHE A 59 -1.44 -2.13 -0.92
CA PHE A 59 -1.87 -1.63 -2.22
C PHE A 59 -1.22 -2.45 -3.34
N PRO A 60 -1.77 -2.45 -4.57
CA PRO A 60 -1.11 -3.05 -5.72
C PRO A 60 0.19 -2.30 -6.05
N ALA A 61 1.32 -3.00 -6.01
CA ALA A 61 2.63 -2.45 -6.30
C ALA A 61 2.99 -2.61 -7.78
N ARG A 62 3.80 -1.68 -8.29
CA ARG A 62 4.32 -1.66 -9.66
C ARG A 62 5.84 -1.63 -9.72
N SER A 63 6.52 -1.42 -8.60
CA SER A 63 7.97 -1.49 -8.51
C SER A 63 8.40 -1.80 -7.08
N GLU A 64 9.64 -2.21 -6.93
CA GLU A 64 10.21 -2.69 -5.68
C GLU A 64 11.71 -2.41 -5.56
N PHE A 65 12.19 -2.42 -4.33
CA PHE A 65 13.59 -2.40 -3.96
C PHE A 65 13.80 -3.42 -2.85
N ASN A 66 14.52 -4.49 -3.18
CA ASN A 66 14.85 -5.58 -2.28
C ASN A 66 16.17 -5.28 -1.56
N ASP A 67 16.12 -4.50 -0.48
CA ASP A 67 17.29 -4.19 0.38
C ASP A 67 17.58 -5.31 1.39
N THR A 68 17.49 -6.56 0.93
CA THR A 68 17.73 -7.76 1.74
C THR A 68 18.80 -8.64 1.11
N THR A 69 19.29 -9.63 1.85
CA THR A 69 20.23 -10.66 1.35
C THR A 69 19.52 -11.84 0.70
N TYR A 70 18.18 -11.84 0.61
CA TYR A 70 17.37 -12.95 0.11
C TYR A 70 16.76 -12.62 -1.25
N LYS A 71 16.41 -13.65 -2.03
CA LYS A 71 15.52 -13.47 -3.17
C LYS A 71 14.11 -13.23 -2.66
N ILE A 72 13.32 -12.50 -3.44
CA ILE A 72 11.88 -12.33 -3.19
C ILE A 72 11.08 -12.93 -4.33
N ALA A 73 9.92 -13.50 -4.01
CA ALA A 73 8.89 -13.81 -4.99
C ALA A 73 7.71 -12.86 -4.77
N VAL A 74 7.30 -12.15 -5.81
CA VAL A 74 6.15 -11.25 -5.80
C VAL A 74 5.01 -11.86 -6.61
N TYR A 75 3.81 -11.89 -6.05
CA TYR A 75 2.63 -12.54 -6.61
C TYR A 75 1.56 -11.52 -6.97
N GLY A 76 0.76 -11.83 -7.99
CA GLY A 76 -0.43 -11.05 -8.35
C GLY A 76 -1.66 -11.35 -7.47
N THR A 77 -1.55 -12.29 -6.54
CA THR A 77 -2.57 -12.66 -5.55
C THR A 77 -2.20 -12.11 -4.18
N THR A 78 -3.13 -12.11 -3.22
CA THR A 78 -2.87 -11.59 -1.87
C THR A 78 -2.35 -12.64 -0.90
N ASP A 79 -2.35 -13.92 -1.30
CA ASP A 79 -2.05 -15.10 -0.49
C ASP A 79 -0.83 -15.90 -0.98
N CYS A 80 -0.01 -15.29 -1.86
CA CYS A 80 1.20 -15.88 -2.42
C CYS A 80 0.97 -17.19 -3.18
N THR A 81 -0.19 -17.30 -3.82
CA THR A 81 -0.54 -18.42 -4.71
C THR A 81 -0.35 -18.07 -6.18
N GLY A 82 -0.19 -19.09 -7.02
CA GLY A 82 0.03 -18.93 -8.46
C GLY A 82 1.48 -18.60 -8.81
N ASN A 83 1.68 -18.03 -10.01
CA ASN A 83 3.02 -17.71 -10.51
C ASN A 83 3.56 -16.43 -9.85
N GLY A 84 4.74 -16.52 -9.25
CA GLY A 84 5.46 -15.38 -8.68
C GLY A 84 6.63 -14.95 -9.56
N TRP A 85 6.87 -13.64 -9.63
CA TRP A 85 8.09 -13.07 -10.23
C TRP A 85 9.20 -13.03 -9.19
N VAL A 86 10.39 -13.47 -9.59
CA VAL A 86 11.54 -13.58 -8.70
C VAL A 86 12.49 -12.43 -8.94
N TYR A 87 12.85 -11.74 -7.86
CA TYR A 87 13.83 -10.65 -7.87
C TYR A 87 15.01 -10.96 -6.95
N PRO A 88 16.25 -10.69 -7.38
CA PRO A 88 17.45 -11.01 -6.61
C PRO A 88 17.61 -10.11 -5.38
N PRO A 89 18.53 -10.48 -4.45
CA PRO A 89 18.95 -9.59 -3.37
C PRO A 89 19.51 -8.27 -3.90
N THR A 90 19.38 -7.20 -3.12
CA THR A 90 19.94 -5.86 -3.44
C THR A 90 19.52 -5.32 -4.82
N ASP A 91 18.31 -5.68 -5.26
CA ASP A 91 17.78 -5.35 -6.59
C ASP A 91 16.70 -4.28 -6.53
N ILE A 92 16.66 -3.44 -7.57
CA ILE A 92 15.62 -2.43 -7.77
C ILE A 92 15.02 -2.61 -9.16
N HIS A 93 13.72 -2.83 -9.23
CA HIS A 93 13.04 -3.08 -10.50
C HIS A 93 11.66 -2.45 -10.55
N SER A 94 11.21 -2.17 -11.78
CA SER A 94 9.80 -1.93 -12.08
C SER A 94 9.23 -3.22 -12.62
N PHE A 95 8.04 -3.59 -12.18
CA PHE A 95 7.38 -4.78 -12.67
C PHE A 95 7.04 -4.67 -14.16
N VAL A 96 6.92 -5.83 -14.80
CA VAL A 96 6.51 -5.91 -16.20
C VAL A 96 5.15 -5.24 -16.42
N VAL A 97 4.98 -4.60 -17.57
CA VAL A 97 3.74 -3.89 -17.92
C VAL A 97 2.53 -4.81 -17.77
N GLY A 98 1.54 -4.37 -16.99
CA GLY A 98 0.30 -5.11 -16.75
C GLY A 98 0.34 -6.02 -15.51
N PHE A 99 1.50 -6.21 -14.86
CA PHE A 99 1.58 -6.92 -13.59
C PHE A 99 1.44 -5.97 -12.39
N GLU A 100 0.70 -6.39 -11.38
CA GLU A 100 0.59 -5.69 -10.10
C GLU A 100 0.93 -6.65 -8.97
N GLY A 101 1.96 -6.34 -8.20
CA GLY A 101 2.32 -7.10 -7.00
C GLY A 101 1.28 -6.89 -5.91
N ARG A 102 0.82 -7.97 -5.29
CA ARG A 102 -0.22 -7.97 -4.25
C ARG A 102 0.19 -8.72 -3.00
N SER A 103 1.17 -9.60 -3.08
CA SER A 103 1.84 -10.18 -1.93
C SER A 103 3.29 -10.58 -2.27
N PHE A 104 4.09 -10.83 -1.25
CA PHE A 104 5.45 -11.33 -1.43
C PHE A 104 5.88 -12.27 -0.30
N ARG A 105 6.95 -13.02 -0.53
CA ARG A 105 7.72 -13.77 0.47
C ARG A 105 9.18 -13.90 0.03
N ILE A 106 10.06 -14.13 0.98
CA ILE A 106 11.49 -14.40 0.73
C ILE A 106 11.74 -15.90 0.57
N PHE A 107 12.85 -16.24 -0.10
CA PHE A 107 13.43 -17.58 -0.15
C PHE A 107 14.92 -17.51 -0.47
N GLU A 108 15.64 -18.63 -0.27
CA GLU A 108 17.09 -18.76 -0.51
C GLU A 108 17.45 -18.86 -2.01
#